data_AF-D7DHY3-F1
#
_entry.id   AF-D7DHY3-F1
#
_cell.length_a   1.000
_cell.length_b   1.000
_cell.length_c   1.000
_cell.angle_alpha   90.00
_cell.angle_beta   90.00
_cell.angle_gamma   90.00
#
_symmetry.space_group_name_H-M   'P 1'
#
loop_
_entity.id
_entity.type
_entity.pdbx_description
1 polymer ?
#
loop_
_entity_poly.entity_id
_entity_poly.type
_entity_poly.pdbx_seq_one_letter_code
_entity_poly.pdbx_strand_id
1 'polypeptide(L)'
;MLQKAYGCKTDCCFSSGYNANKTNVKVNMNPDDLQRLVTTNMPYGKYKGRLIADLPGQYLNWFAREGFPKNELGRLLALMQEIDHNGLSPLLEPLRKS
;
A
#
# COMPACT_ATOMS: atom_id res chain seq x y z
N MET A 1 5.21 55.92 2.53
CA MET A 1 6.54 55.34 2.25
C MET A 1 6.83 54.35 3.37
N LEU A 2 6.96 53.05 3.22
CA LEU A 2 6.99 52.13 2.08
C LEU A 2 6.34 50.83 2.56
N GLN A 3 5.46 50.24 1.73
CA GLN A 3 4.96 48.88 1.91
C GLN A 3 6.13 47.91 2.11
N LYS A 4 6.10 47.08 3.16
CA LYS A 4 6.95 45.89 3.25
C LYS A 4 6.41 44.84 2.30
N ALA A 5 7.31 44.36 1.45
CA ALA A 5 7.06 43.56 0.29
C ALA A 5 6.42 42.20 0.60
N TYR A 6 5.43 41.88 -0.22
CA TYR A 6 5.00 40.53 -0.53
C TYR A 6 6.19 39.76 -1.13
N GLY A 7 6.59 38.66 -0.47
CA GLY A 7 7.58 37.72 -0.98
C GLY A 7 6.93 36.36 -1.22
N CYS A 8 6.28 36.21 -2.37
CA CYS A 8 5.93 34.89 -2.91
C CYS A 8 7.23 34.23 -3.38
N LYS A 9 7.75 33.27 -2.61
CA LYS A 9 8.79 32.33 -3.07
C LYS A 9 8.10 31.08 -3.59
N THR A 10 7.70 31.10 -4.85
CA THR A 10 7.59 29.88 -5.64
C THR A 10 9.00 29.31 -5.78
N ASP A 11 9.28 28.23 -5.05
CA ASP A 11 10.17 27.14 -5.46
C ASP A 11 9.96 25.95 -4.52
N CYS A 12 8.99 25.12 -4.91
CA CYS A 12 9.18 23.68 -5.14
C CYS A 12 10.38 23.02 -4.44
N CYS A 13 10.27 22.77 -3.13
CA CYS A 13 11.03 21.73 -2.45
C CYS A 13 10.17 21.21 -1.30
N PHE A 14 9.09 20.50 -1.64
CA PHE A 14 8.53 19.49 -0.75
C PHE A 14 9.72 18.65 -0.29
N SER A 15 10.08 18.74 0.99
CA SER A 15 11.24 18.06 1.54
C SER A 15 11.05 16.57 1.29
N SER A 16 11.70 16.10 0.22
CA SER A 16 11.87 14.70 -0.12
C SER A 16 12.80 14.11 0.95
N GLY A 17 12.20 13.86 2.10
CA GLY A 17 12.81 13.26 3.28
C GLY A 17 12.46 11.79 3.40
N TYR A 18 12.03 11.13 2.32
CA TYR A 18 12.03 9.67 2.29
C TYR A 18 13.38 9.20 1.76
N ASN A 19 14.28 8.95 2.71
CA ASN A 19 15.56 8.30 2.50
C ASN A 19 15.33 6.89 1.92
N ALA A 20 15.59 6.71 0.62
CA ALA A 20 15.43 5.45 -0.11
C ALA A 20 16.47 4.37 0.25
N ASN A 21 17.11 4.45 1.43
CA ASN A 21 18.14 3.50 1.86
C ASN A 21 18.08 3.13 3.36
N LYS A 22 16.97 3.37 4.08
CA LYS A 22 16.84 3.05 5.52
C LYS A 22 16.30 1.65 5.85
N THR A 23 16.02 0.80 4.88
CA THR A 23 15.76 -0.61 5.14
C THR A 23 16.41 -1.45 4.05
N ASN A 24 17.36 -2.30 4.43
CA ASN A 24 17.72 -3.50 3.65
C ASN A 24 16.55 -4.50 3.72
N VAL A 25 15.34 -4.05 3.40
CA VAL A 25 14.27 -4.93 2.96
C VAL A 25 14.43 -4.93 1.46
N LYS A 26 15.14 -5.94 0.95
CA LYS A 26 14.95 -6.37 -0.44
C LYS A 26 13.45 -6.62 -0.58
N VAL A 27 12.71 -5.65 -1.12
CA VAL A 27 11.39 -5.92 -1.69
C VAL A 27 11.68 -6.70 -2.96
N ASN A 28 12.00 -7.97 -2.79
CA ASN A 28 12.09 -8.93 -3.87
C ASN A 28 10.62 -9.13 -4.26
N MET A 29 10.14 -8.34 -5.23
CA MET A 29 8.82 -8.54 -5.83
C MET A 29 8.85 -9.92 -6.49
N ASN A 30 8.53 -10.93 -5.70
CA ASN A 30 8.48 -12.30 -6.16
C ASN A 30 7.07 -12.52 -6.70
N PRO A 31 6.88 -13.11 -7.89
CA PRO A 31 5.56 -13.55 -8.35
C PRO A 31 4.78 -14.34 -7.29
N ASP A 32 5.47 -15.04 -6.38
CA ASP A 32 4.88 -15.75 -5.24
C ASP A 32 4.06 -14.84 -4.31
N ASP A 33 4.38 -13.55 -4.22
CA ASP A 33 3.65 -12.60 -3.37
C ASP A 33 2.24 -12.34 -3.94
N LEU A 34 2.12 -12.25 -5.26
CA LEU A 34 0.82 -12.13 -5.93
C LEU A 34 -0.03 -13.38 -5.70
N GLN A 35 0.60 -14.56 -5.72
CA GLN A 35 -0.06 -15.81 -5.38
C GLN A 35 -0.49 -15.83 -3.91
N ARG A 36 0.33 -15.30 -2.99
CA ARG A 36 -0.02 -15.16 -1.57
C ARG A 36 -1.21 -14.21 -1.36
N LEU A 37 -1.36 -13.15 -2.15
CA LEU A 37 -2.53 -12.26 -2.06
C LEU A 37 -3.85 -12.99 -2.35
N VAL A 38 -3.85 -13.92 -3.31
CA VAL A 38 -5.05 -14.65 -3.72
C VAL A 38 -5.28 -15.95 -2.95
N THR A 39 -4.29 -16.43 -2.18
CA THR A 39 -4.39 -17.67 -1.39
C THR A 39 -4.49 -17.43 0.12
N THR A 40 -3.94 -16.31 0.62
CA THR A 40 -3.90 -16.03 2.05
C THR A 40 -5.27 -15.55 2.53
N ASN A 41 -5.83 -16.25 3.51
CA ASN A 41 -7.02 -15.80 4.23
C ASN A 41 -6.63 -14.84 5.35
N MET A 42 -7.47 -13.84 5.57
CA MET A 42 -7.32 -12.89 6.66
C MET A 42 -7.52 -13.61 8.02
N PRO A 43 -6.54 -13.57 8.95
CA PRO A 43 -6.63 -14.31 10.21
C PRO A 43 -7.43 -13.58 11.31
N TYR A 44 -7.65 -12.27 11.17
CA TYR A 44 -8.31 -11.42 12.17
C TYR A 44 -9.23 -10.37 11.56
N GLY A 45 -10.00 -9.70 12.42
CA GLY A 45 -10.90 -8.61 12.04
C GLY A 45 -12.24 -9.07 11.47
N LYS A 46 -12.98 -8.11 10.89
CA LYS A 46 -14.34 -8.34 10.35
C LYS A 46 -14.37 -9.33 9.18
N TYR A 47 -13.30 -9.37 8.40
CA TYR A 47 -13.19 -10.21 7.20
C TYR A 47 -12.38 -11.49 7.44
N LYS A 48 -12.36 -11.99 8.68
CA LYS A 48 -11.67 -13.24 9.02
C LYS A 48 -12.15 -14.38 8.11
N GLY A 49 -11.21 -15.13 7.54
CA GLY A 49 -11.48 -16.24 6.62
C GLY A 49 -11.70 -15.83 5.16
N ARG A 50 -11.75 -14.53 4.83
CA ARG A 50 -11.79 -14.05 3.45
C ARG A 50 -10.39 -13.91 2.88
N LEU A 51 -10.23 -14.13 1.57
CA LEU A 51 -8.97 -13.91 0.86
C LEU A 51 -8.60 -12.41 0.88
N ILE A 52 -7.30 -12.11 0.94
CA ILE A 52 -6.81 -10.73 0.90
C ILE A 52 -7.25 -10.03 -0.39
N ALA A 53 -7.22 -10.73 -1.52
CA ALA A 53 -7.69 -10.23 -2.81
C ALA A 53 -9.19 -9.86 -2.85
N ASP A 54 -10.01 -10.40 -1.94
CA ASP A 54 -11.45 -10.14 -1.86
C ASP A 54 -11.82 -9.07 -0.81
N LEU A 55 -10.82 -8.45 -0.18
CA LEU A 55 -11.08 -7.43 0.83
C LEU A 55 -11.63 -6.16 0.17
N PRO A 56 -12.65 -5.52 0.76
CA PRO A 56 -13.14 -4.25 0.24
C PRO A 56 -12.07 -3.17 0.35
N GLY A 57 -11.86 -2.36 -0.71
CA GLY A 57 -10.88 -1.27 -0.71
C GLY A 57 -11.04 -0.27 0.45
N GLN A 58 -12.28 -0.03 0.90
CA GLN A 58 -12.54 0.80 2.09
C GLN A 58 -11.89 0.25 3.37
N TYR A 59 -11.80 -1.08 3.49
CA TYR A 59 -11.15 -1.73 4.62
C TYR A 59 -9.63 -1.63 4.55
N LEU A 60 -9.06 -1.76 3.34
CA LEU A 60 -7.63 -1.55 3.10
C LEU A 60 -7.23 -0.09 3.37
N ASN A 61 -8.04 0.87 2.94
CA ASN A 61 -7.84 2.30 3.21
C ASN A 61 -7.90 2.64 4.70
N TRP A 62 -8.79 1.99 5.47
CA TRP A 62 -8.79 2.12 6.92
C TRP A 62 -7.48 1.60 7.52
N PHE A 63 -7.02 0.42 7.06
CA PHE A 63 -5.74 -0.15 7.47
C PHE A 63 -4.54 0.74 7.11
N ALA A 64 -4.58 1.44 5.98
CA ALA A 64 -3.57 2.40 5.58
C ALA A 64 -3.45 3.60 6.52
N ARG A 65 -4.56 3.97 7.19
CA ARG A 65 -4.62 5.06 8.17
C ARG A 65 -4.22 4.60 9.56
N GLU A 66 -4.64 3.41 9.95
CA GLU A 66 -4.31 2.81 11.26
C GLU A 66 -2.84 2.35 11.31
N GLY A 67 -2.36 1.79 10.20
CA GLY A 67 -1.03 1.21 10.04
C GLY A 67 -1.08 -0.31 9.87
N PHE A 68 -0.20 -0.81 8.99
CA PHE A 68 -0.04 -2.24 8.78
C PHE A 68 0.92 -2.86 9.81
N PRO A 69 0.66 -4.09 10.28
CA PRO A 69 1.62 -4.81 11.12
C PRO A 69 2.92 -5.06 10.35
N LYS A 70 4.08 -5.02 11.01
CA LYS A 70 5.40 -5.22 10.36
C LYS A 70 5.71 -6.68 9.98
N ASN A 71 4.70 -7.55 10.00
CA ASN A 71 4.84 -8.95 9.62
C ASN A 71 4.57 -9.14 8.12
N GLU A 72 4.69 -10.37 7.65
CA GLU A 72 4.43 -10.70 6.25
C GLU A 72 3.03 -10.29 5.79
N LEU A 73 2.03 -10.48 6.65
CA LEU A 73 0.65 -10.12 6.34
C LEU A 73 0.47 -8.61 6.09
N GLY A 74 1.10 -7.75 6.89
CA GLY A 74 1.02 -6.31 6.64
C GLY A 74 1.74 -5.88 5.37
N ARG A 75 2.82 -6.57 4.99
CA ARG A 75 3.47 -6.39 3.68
C ARG A 75 2.51 -6.75 2.53
N LEU A 76 1.81 -7.88 2.64
CA LEU A 76 0.81 -8.31 1.65
C LEU A 76 -0.38 -7.33 1.58
N LEU A 77 -0.84 -6.83 2.72
CA LEU A 77 -1.95 -5.86 2.76
C LEU A 77 -1.56 -4.51 2.14
N ALA A 78 -0.34 -4.02 2.41
CA ALA A 78 0.19 -2.82 1.79
C ALA A 78 0.30 -2.99 0.26
N LEU A 79 0.83 -4.13 -0.19
CA LEU A 79 0.90 -4.47 -1.62
C LEU A 79 -0.49 -4.53 -2.26
N MET A 80 -1.47 -5.16 -1.60
CA MET A 80 -2.85 -5.21 -2.07
C MET A 80 -3.46 -3.81 -2.19
N GLN A 81 -3.22 -2.94 -1.21
CA GLN A 81 -3.70 -1.56 -1.24
C GLN A 81 -3.09 -0.78 -2.40
N GLU A 82 -1.80 -0.95 -2.67
CA GLU A 82 -1.13 -0.33 -3.82
C GLU A 82 -1.76 -0.82 -5.13
N ILE A 83 -1.98 -2.13 -5.29
CA ILE A 83 -2.63 -2.71 -6.48
C ILE A 83 -4.04 -2.14 -6.66
N ASP A 84 -4.84 -2.07 -5.60
CA ASP A 84 -6.21 -1.54 -5.63
C ASP A 84 -6.22 -0.04 -5.96
N HIS A 85 -5.32 0.75 -5.37
CA HIS A 85 -5.18 2.18 -5.64
C HIS A 85 -4.80 2.46 -7.10
N ASN A 86 -4.03 1.56 -7.72
CA ASN A 86 -3.66 1.63 -9.14
C ASN A 86 -4.73 1.00 -10.07
N GLY A 87 -5.79 0.39 -9.54
CA GLY A 87 -6.83 -0.27 -10.34
C GLY A 87 -6.37 -1.56 -11.02
N LEU A 88 -5.32 -2.21 -10.49
CA LEU A 88 -4.70 -3.42 -11.06
C LEU A 88 -5.29 -4.72 -10.49
N SER A 89 -6.29 -4.64 -9.61
CA SER A 89 -7.01 -5.79 -9.04
C SER A 89 -7.49 -6.82 -10.08
N PRO A 90 -7.95 -6.43 -11.30
CA PRO A 90 -8.33 -7.39 -12.34
C PRO A 90 -7.19 -8.30 -12.82
N LEU A 91 -5.92 -7.90 -12.64
CA LEU A 91 -4.78 -8.74 -13.00
C LEU A 91 -4.63 -9.96 -12.09
N LEU A 92 -5.24 -9.93 -10.91
CA LEU A 92 -5.24 -11.05 -9.97
C LEU A 92 -6.33 -12.09 -10.28
N GLU A 93 -7.36 -11.72 -11.04
CA GLU A 93 -8.46 -12.63 -11.45
C GLU A 93 -8.00 -13.92 -12.17
N PRO A 94 -7.08 -13.89 -13.14
CA PRO A 94 -6.59 -15.13 -13.75
C PRO A 94 -5.85 -16.03 -12.75
N LEU A 95 -5.17 -15.46 -11.75
CA LEU A 95 -4.46 -16.21 -10.71
C LEU A 95 -5.40 -16.89 -9.71
N ARG A 96 -6.67 -16.46 -9.63
CA ARG A 96 -7.69 -17.07 -8.76
C ARG A 96 -8.34 -18.31 -9.36
N LYS A 97 -8.22 -18.50 -10.68
CA LYS A 97 -8.90 -19.55 -11.44
C LYS A 97 -8.00 -20.72 -11.81
N SER A 98 -6.72 -20.70 -11.45
CA SER A 98 -5.75 -21.76 -11.75
C SER A 98 -5.79 -22.90 -10.75
#